data_AF-A0A392N6K5-F1
#
_entry.id   AF-A0A392N6K5-F1
#
_cell.length_a   1.000
_cell.length_b   1.000
_cell.length_c   1.000
_cell.angle_alpha   90.00
_cell.angle_beta   90.00
_cell.angle_gamma   90.00
#
_symmetry.space_group_name_H-M   'P 1'
#
loop_
_entity.id
_entity.type
_entity.pdbx_description
1 polymer ?
#
loop_
_entity_poly.entity_id
_entity_poly.type
_entity_poly.pdbx_seq_one_letter_code
_entity_poly.pdbx_strand_id
1 'polypeptide(L)'
;MCASSTGVVRVQSRKKAEMFLVRTDGFSCTREKVTESSLAFTHPSTQQQMLMWKSTPKNVLLLKKLGDELLEEAKMVATFLHNQEKMNVIVEPDVHDVFARIPGFGFVQTFYSHDTSDLHEKVDFVACLGGDGVILHASNLFRDAVPPIVSFNLGSLGFLTSHS
;
A
#
# COMPACT_ATOMS: atom_id res chain seq x y z
N MET A 1 -28.80 22.80 11.90
CA MET A 1 -28.81 21.72 10.87
C MET A 1 -27.36 21.38 10.59
N CYS A 2 -26.82 20.36 11.26
CA CYS A 2 -25.43 19.93 11.06
C CYS A 2 -25.37 19.02 9.83
N ALA A 3 -24.75 19.51 8.75
CA ALA A 3 -24.37 18.67 7.63
C ALA A 3 -23.13 17.88 8.04
N SER A 4 -23.30 16.61 8.42
CA SER A 4 -22.18 15.68 8.51
C SER A 4 -21.67 15.40 7.10
N SER A 5 -20.60 16.09 6.71
CA SER A 5 -19.79 15.74 5.56
C SER A 5 -19.03 14.45 5.89
N THR A 6 -19.67 13.29 5.71
CA THR A 6 -18.93 12.02 5.56
C THR A 6 -18.04 12.18 4.34
N GLY A 7 -16.76 12.44 4.58
CA GLY A 7 -15.73 12.68 3.58
C GLY A 7 -15.43 11.43 2.76
N VAL A 8 -16.38 11.03 1.92
CA VAL A 8 -16.18 10.02 0.90
C VAL A 8 -15.48 10.71 -0.27
N VAL A 9 -14.15 10.68 -0.26
CA VAL A 9 -13.38 11.10 -1.42
C VAL A 9 -13.37 9.91 -2.38
N ARG A 10 -14.10 10.02 -3.49
CA ARG A 10 -13.80 9.23 -4.70
C ARG A 10 -12.33 9.47 -4.99
N VAL A 11 -11.47 8.47 -4.77
CA VAL A 11 -10.04 8.56 -5.12
C VAL A 11 -9.99 8.82 -6.61
N GLN A 12 -9.80 10.09 -6.98
CA GLN A 12 -9.73 10.50 -8.38
C GLN A 12 -8.54 9.78 -9.00
N SER A 13 -8.75 9.15 -10.16
CA SER A 13 -7.69 8.56 -10.94
C SER A 13 -6.64 9.66 -11.20
N ARG A 14 -5.53 9.58 -10.47
CA ARG A 14 -4.36 10.43 -10.63
C ARG A 14 -3.27 9.56 -11.21
N LYS A 15 -2.43 10.15 -12.05
CA LYS A 15 -1.24 9.48 -12.59
C LYS A 15 -0.39 8.97 -11.41
N LYS A 16 -0.20 7.65 -11.36
CA LYS A 16 0.66 6.97 -10.38
C LYS A 16 2.09 7.51 -10.40
N ALA A 17 2.78 7.32 -9.28
CA ALA A 17 4.21 7.61 -9.21
C ALA A 17 4.99 6.80 -10.26
N GLU A 18 5.87 7.49 -10.99
CA GLU A 18 6.71 6.83 -11.99
C GLU A 18 7.73 5.94 -11.25
N MET A 19 7.98 4.73 -11.78
CA MET A 19 8.90 3.77 -11.18
C MET A 19 9.96 3.32 -12.18
N PHE A 20 11.14 3.01 -11.66
CA PHE A 20 12.22 2.35 -12.38
C PHE A 20 12.44 0.95 -11.81
N LEU A 21 12.76 0.03 -12.71
CA LEU A 21 13.37 -1.24 -12.38
C LEU A 21 14.88 -1.09 -12.55
N VAL A 22 15.62 -1.38 -11.50
CA VAL A 22 17.08 -1.38 -11.52
C VAL A 22 17.56 -2.82 -11.60
N ARG A 23 18.21 -3.17 -12.70
CA ARG A 23 18.80 -4.49 -12.94
C ARG A 23 20.31 -4.39 -12.82
N THR A 24 20.90 -5.26 -12.01
CA THR A 24 22.35 -5.39 -11.87
C THR A 24 22.77 -6.80 -12.23
N ASP A 25 23.81 -6.93 -13.03
CA ASP A 25 24.45 -8.21 -13.39
C ASP A 25 25.81 -8.40 -12.69
N GLY A 26 26.14 -7.52 -11.75
CA GLY A 26 27.43 -7.49 -11.04
C GLY A 26 28.52 -6.67 -11.75
N PHE A 27 28.33 -6.29 -13.02
CA PHE A 27 29.26 -5.46 -13.80
C PHE A 27 28.63 -4.16 -14.28
N SER A 28 27.33 -4.17 -14.55
CA SER A 28 26.55 -3.06 -15.08
C SER A 28 25.25 -2.89 -14.30
N CYS A 29 24.82 -1.64 -14.17
CA CYS A 29 23.56 -1.26 -13.53
C CYS A 29 22.71 -0.53 -14.56
N THR A 30 21.61 -1.16 -14.98
CA THR A 30 20.68 -0.59 -15.94
C THR A 30 19.39 -0.16 -15.25
N ARG A 31 18.88 1.02 -15.63
CA ARG A 31 17.62 1.58 -15.11
C ARG A 31 16.59 1.55 -16.22
N GLU A 32 15.57 0.72 -16.06
CA GLU A 32 14.48 0.57 -17.01
C GLU A 32 13.25 1.31 -16.48
N LYS A 33 12.68 2.21 -17.26
CA LYS A 33 11.45 2.91 -16.88
C LYS A 33 10.27 1.96 -17.01
N VAL A 34 9.48 1.83 -15.93
CA VAL A 34 8.24 1.06 -15.95
C VAL A 34 7.20 1.83 -16.75
N THR A 35 6.76 1.27 -17.88
CA THR A 35 5.70 1.83 -18.72
C THR A 35 4.32 1.39 -18.22
N GLU A 36 3.31 2.23 -18.40
CA GLU A 36 1.90 1.91 -18.04
C GLU A 36 1.67 1.53 -16.57
N SER A 37 2.62 1.85 -15.68
CA SER A 37 2.57 1.45 -14.26
C SER A 37 2.42 -0.06 -14.04
N SER A 38 2.82 -0.86 -15.04
CA SER A 38 2.76 -2.32 -15.02
C SER A 38 4.15 -2.91 -15.27
N LEU A 39 4.45 -3.98 -14.55
CA LEU A 39 5.74 -4.66 -14.61
C LEU A 39 5.49 -6.16 -14.55
N ALA A 40 5.79 -6.86 -15.63
CA ALA A 40 5.60 -8.31 -15.74
C ALA A 40 6.94 -9.00 -16.01
N PHE A 41 7.19 -10.11 -15.31
CA PHE A 41 8.32 -10.98 -15.57
C PHE A 41 7.82 -12.24 -16.28
N THR A 42 8.42 -12.59 -17.41
CA THR A 42 8.02 -13.77 -18.20
C THR A 42 8.39 -15.09 -17.52
N HIS A 43 9.35 -15.08 -16.59
CA HIS A 43 9.83 -16.25 -15.87
C HIS A 43 10.09 -15.94 -14.39
N PRO A 44 9.93 -16.92 -13.47
CA PRO A 44 10.35 -16.78 -12.08
C PRO A 44 11.86 -16.48 -12.04
N SER A 45 12.21 -15.33 -11.48
CA SER A 45 13.60 -14.96 -11.26
C SER A 45 13.93 -15.13 -9.78
N THR A 46 15.01 -15.85 -9.48
CA THR A 46 15.58 -15.92 -8.12
C THR A 46 16.41 -14.69 -7.77
N GLN A 47 16.67 -13.80 -8.74
CA GLN A 47 17.43 -12.57 -8.52
C GLN A 47 16.57 -11.49 -7.90
N GLN A 48 17.10 -10.87 -6.84
CA GLN A 48 16.53 -9.65 -6.25
C GLN A 48 16.43 -8.56 -7.32
N GLN A 49 15.24 -7.97 -7.43
CA GLN A 49 14.98 -6.85 -8.31
C GLN A 49 14.83 -5.59 -7.46
N MET A 50 15.48 -4.50 -7.85
CA MET A 50 15.41 -3.23 -7.13
C MET A 50 14.39 -2.33 -7.81
N LEU A 51 13.37 -1.93 -7.04
CA LEU A 51 12.32 -1.01 -7.48
C LEU A 51 12.63 0.38 -6.90
N MET A 52 12.56 1.41 -7.75
CA MET A 52 12.85 2.78 -7.36
C MET A 52 11.76 3.72 -7.87
N TRP A 53 11.03 4.36 -6.95
CA TRP A 53 10.12 5.44 -7.31
C TRP A 53 10.92 6.68 -7.73
N LYS A 54 10.61 7.22 -8.91
CA LYS A 54 11.19 8.47 -9.43
C LYS A 54 10.57 9.70 -8.77
N SER A 55 9.31 9.59 -8.38
CA SER A 55 8.56 10.61 -7.66
C SER A 55 8.00 10.02 -6.39
N THR A 56 7.92 10.78 -5.31
CA THR A 56 7.32 10.34 -4.06
C THR A 56 5.93 9.75 -4.32
N PRO A 57 5.65 8.51 -3.85
CA PRO A 57 4.33 7.91 -3.97
C PRO A 57 3.31 8.75 -3.20
N LYS A 58 2.08 8.81 -3.71
CA LYS A 58 1.02 9.69 -3.20
C LYS A 58 -0.07 8.91 -2.50
N ASN A 59 -0.37 7.70 -2.94
CA ASN A 59 -1.46 6.90 -2.40
C ASN A 59 -0.92 5.59 -1.85
N VAL A 60 -1.11 5.38 -0.55
CA VAL A 60 -0.69 4.17 0.16
C VAL A 60 -1.92 3.45 0.68
N LEU A 61 -2.03 2.16 0.37
CA LEU A 61 -2.99 1.28 1.02
C LEU A 61 -2.34 0.69 2.27
N LEU A 62 -2.85 1.04 3.44
CA LEU A 62 -2.39 0.52 4.72
C LEU A 62 -3.28 -0.65 5.15
N LEU A 63 -2.69 -1.84 5.18
CA LEU A 63 -3.31 -3.07 5.67
C LEU A 63 -2.74 -3.44 7.02
N LYS A 64 -3.56 -3.99 7.91
CA LYS A 64 -3.10 -4.53 9.20
C LYS A 64 -3.64 -5.94 9.43
N LYS A 65 -3.02 -6.66 10.36
CA LYS A 65 -3.58 -7.90 10.92
C LYS A 65 -5.01 -7.66 11.42
N LEU A 66 -5.87 -8.66 11.24
CA LEU A 66 -7.22 -8.67 11.79
C LEU A 66 -7.19 -8.60 13.33
N GLY A 67 -8.22 -8.00 13.92
CA GLY A 67 -8.30 -7.71 15.35
C GLY A 67 -7.66 -6.38 15.75
N ASP A 68 -7.70 -6.06 17.05
CA ASP A 68 -7.33 -4.73 17.54
C ASP A 68 -5.85 -4.60 17.92
N GLU A 69 -5.09 -5.70 17.90
CA GLU A 69 -3.70 -5.78 18.36
C GLU A 69 -2.77 -4.75 17.70
N LEU A 70 -2.96 -4.49 16.40
CA LEU A 70 -2.10 -3.59 15.62
C LEU A 70 -2.76 -2.23 15.32
N LEU A 71 -3.82 -1.87 16.05
CA LEU A 71 -4.54 -0.63 15.79
C LEU A 71 -3.71 0.61 16.18
N GLU A 72 -2.94 0.54 17.27
CA GLU A 72 -2.06 1.63 17.70
C GLU A 72 -0.94 1.88 16.69
N GLU A 73 -0.32 0.81 16.20
CA GLU A 73 0.71 0.84 15.16
C GLU A 73 0.14 1.39 13.86
N ALA A 74 -1.05 0.94 13.46
CA ALA A 74 -1.73 1.46 12.28
C ALA A 74 -2.00 2.97 12.40
N LYS A 75 -2.38 3.46 13.58
CA LYS A 75 -2.56 4.90 13.83
C LYS A 75 -1.25 5.67 13.70
N MET A 76 -0.16 5.16 14.29
CA MET A 76 1.16 5.79 14.20
C MET A 76 1.63 5.87 12.74
N VAL A 77 1.52 4.77 12.00
CA VAL A 77 1.92 4.70 10.59
C VAL A 77 1.06 5.59 9.72
N ALA A 78 -0.27 5.58 9.88
CA ALA A 78 -1.16 6.47 9.14
C ALA A 78 -0.85 7.96 9.41
N THR A 79 -0.58 8.32 10.66
CA THR A 79 -0.21 9.68 11.05
C THR A 79 1.12 10.10 10.42
N PHE A 80 2.12 9.22 10.43
CA PHE A 80 3.42 9.47 9.81
C PHE A 80 3.30 9.68 8.29
N LEU A 81 2.63 8.76 7.60
CA LEU A 81 2.43 8.81 6.15
C LEU A 81 1.67 10.08 5.72
N HIS A 82 0.68 10.51 6.50
CA HIS A 82 -0.06 11.73 6.20
C HIS A 82 0.74 13.01 6.51
N ASN A 83 1.29 13.10 7.72
CA ASN A 83 1.86 14.35 8.20
C ASN A 83 3.28 14.61 7.70
N GLN A 84 4.13 13.58 7.69
CA GLN A 84 5.54 13.70 7.29
C GLN A 84 5.67 13.49 5.78
N GLU A 85 5.11 12.39 5.27
CA GLU A 85 5.29 12.01 3.86
C GLU A 85 4.27 12.65 2.91
N LYS A 86 3.25 13.33 3.44
CA LYS A 86 2.20 14.01 2.66
C LYS A 86 1.45 13.07 1.70
N MET A 87 1.28 11.81 2.11
CA MET A 87 0.56 10.80 1.35
C MET A 87 -0.93 10.75 1.74
N ASN A 88 -1.76 10.28 0.80
CA ASN A 88 -3.12 9.87 1.05
C ASN A 88 -3.11 8.44 1.59
N VAL A 89 -3.62 8.27 2.81
CA VAL A 89 -3.70 6.96 3.46
C VAL A 89 -5.07 6.37 3.19
N ILE A 90 -5.07 5.22 2.53
CA ILE A 90 -6.27 4.43 2.23
C ILE A 90 -6.25 3.21 3.16
N VAL A 91 -7.37 2.87 3.77
CA VAL A 91 -7.54 1.67 4.61
C VAL A 91 -8.82 0.92 4.21
N GLU A 92 -8.93 -0.33 4.65
CA GLU A 92 -10.14 -1.13 4.48
C GLU A 92 -11.35 -0.51 5.23
N PRO A 93 -12.60 -0.75 4.77
CA PRO A 93 -13.77 -0.12 5.35
C PRO A 93 -13.94 -0.33 6.86
N ASP A 94 -13.63 -1.53 7.36
CA ASP A 94 -13.71 -1.86 8.78
C ASP A 94 -12.71 -1.06 9.62
N VAL A 95 -11.48 -0.87 9.11
CA VAL A 95 -10.46 -0.05 9.76
C VAL A 95 -10.83 1.44 9.68
N HIS A 96 -11.38 1.87 8.54
CA HIS A 96 -11.84 3.24 8.35
C HIS A 96 -12.94 3.61 9.36
N ASP A 97 -13.91 2.72 9.61
CA ASP A 97 -14.98 2.95 10.58
C ASP A 97 -14.45 3.13 12.00
N VAL A 98 -13.36 2.44 12.35
CA VAL A 98 -12.66 2.64 13.63
C VAL A 98 -11.98 4.00 13.65
N PHE A 99 -11.21 4.33 12.61
CA PHE A 99 -10.43 5.57 12.53
C PHE A 99 -11.34 6.81 12.48
N ALA A 100 -12.48 6.74 11.81
CA ALA A 100 -13.47 7.82 11.73
C ALA A 100 -14.05 8.21 13.10
N ARG A 101 -14.02 7.30 14.09
CA ARG A 101 -14.44 7.59 15.47
C ARG A 101 -13.35 8.29 16.30
N ILE A 102 -12.12 8.36 15.79
CA ILE A 102 -10.98 8.93 16.50
C ILE A 102 -10.78 10.39 16.05
N PRO A 103 -10.82 11.36 16.98
CA PRO A 103 -10.54 12.76 16.64
C PRO A 103 -9.17 12.91 15.98
N GLY A 104 -9.11 13.64 14.86
CA GLY A 104 -7.87 13.88 14.11
C GLY A 104 -7.56 12.89 12.98
N PHE A 105 -8.35 11.82 12.81
CA PHE A 105 -8.15 10.81 11.75
C PHE A 105 -9.04 10.99 10.51
N GLY A 106 -9.73 12.13 10.39
CA GLY A 106 -10.59 12.43 9.22
C GLY A 106 -9.86 12.56 7.88
N PHE A 107 -8.53 12.47 7.86
CA PHE A 107 -7.72 12.44 6.64
C PHE A 107 -7.67 11.06 5.97
N VAL A 108 -8.02 10.02 6.71
CA VAL A 108 -7.95 8.62 6.25
C VAL A 108 -9.10 8.36 5.28
N GLN A 109 -8.78 7.72 4.18
CA GLN A 109 -9.73 7.40 3.11
C GLN A 109 -9.98 5.89 3.06
N THR A 110 -11.05 5.51 2.39
CA THR A 110 -11.40 4.10 2.14
C THR A 110 -11.88 3.91 0.71
N PHE A 111 -12.10 2.65 0.31
CA PHE A 111 -12.59 2.28 -1.01
C PHE A 111 -13.84 1.39 -0.88
N TYR A 112 -14.66 1.35 -1.92
CA TYR A 112 -15.82 0.48 -1.95
C TYR A 112 -15.46 -0.92 -2.46
N SER A 113 -16.20 -1.93 -2.03
CA SER A 113 -16.04 -3.31 -2.49
C SER A 113 -16.18 -3.47 -4.01
N HIS A 114 -17.00 -2.63 -4.66
CA HIS A 114 -17.13 -2.61 -6.13
C HIS A 114 -15.96 -1.93 -6.85
N ASP A 115 -15.16 -1.11 -6.17
CA ASP A 115 -14.00 -0.40 -6.73
C ASP A 115 -12.69 -1.22 -6.60
N THR A 116 -12.77 -2.45 -6.09
CA THR A 116 -11.59 -3.30 -5.85
C THR A 116 -10.83 -3.64 -7.12
N SER A 117 -11.52 -3.78 -8.26
CA SER A 117 -10.88 -3.99 -9.57
C SER A 117 -9.93 -2.87 -9.97
N ASP A 118 -10.33 -1.63 -9.68
CA ASP A 118 -9.61 -0.42 -10.12
C ASP A 118 -8.70 0.13 -9.00
N LEU A 119 -8.73 -0.50 -7.83
CA LEU A 119 -7.92 -0.10 -6.69
C LEU A 119 -6.44 -0.14 -7.02
N HIS A 120 -6.04 -1.13 -7.83
CA HIS A 120 -4.67 -1.26 -8.28
C HIS A 120 -4.22 -0.02 -9.05
N GLU A 121 -5.08 0.65 -9.82
CA GLU A 121 -4.72 1.87 -10.57
C GLU A 121 -4.52 3.10 -9.67
N LYS A 122 -5.12 3.08 -8.48
CA LYS A 122 -5.14 4.21 -7.55
C LYS A 122 -4.03 4.13 -6.50
N VAL A 123 -3.60 2.92 -6.14
CA VAL A 123 -2.61 2.66 -5.09
C VAL A 123 -1.20 2.61 -5.67
N ASP A 124 -0.29 3.42 -5.14
CA ASP A 124 1.12 3.43 -5.55
C ASP A 124 1.92 2.30 -4.89
N PHE A 125 1.61 1.97 -3.63
CA PHE A 125 2.17 0.82 -2.91
C PHE A 125 1.26 0.41 -1.75
N VAL A 126 1.45 -0.82 -1.25
CA VAL A 126 0.73 -1.38 -0.11
C VAL A 126 1.69 -1.47 1.08
N ALA A 127 1.29 -0.94 2.23
CA ALA A 127 1.98 -1.13 3.50
C ALA A 127 1.24 -2.17 4.35
N CYS A 128 1.88 -3.30 4.65
CA CYS A 128 1.30 -4.38 5.45
C CYS A 128 1.86 -4.37 6.86
N LEU A 129 1.00 -4.25 7.88
CA LEU A 129 1.34 -4.36 9.30
C LEU A 129 0.90 -5.73 9.82
N GLY A 130 1.84 -6.66 9.95
CA GLY A 130 1.57 -8.03 10.38
C GLY A 130 2.46 -9.05 9.68
N GLY A 131 2.05 -10.32 9.70
CA GLY A 131 2.78 -11.42 9.06
C GLY A 131 2.21 -11.82 7.70
N ASP A 132 2.55 -13.04 7.29
CA ASP A 132 2.20 -13.64 6.00
C ASP A 132 0.71 -13.55 5.64
N GLY A 133 -0.18 -13.70 6.63
CA GLY A 133 -1.62 -13.62 6.41
C GLY A 133 -2.07 -12.27 5.82
N VAL A 134 -1.39 -11.17 6.16
CA VAL A 134 -1.70 -9.84 5.61
C VAL A 134 -1.19 -9.72 4.17
N ILE A 135 -0.05 -10.33 3.85
CA ILE A 135 0.49 -10.38 2.49
C ILE A 135 -0.44 -11.21 1.58
N LEU A 136 -0.90 -12.37 2.06
CA LEU A 136 -1.86 -13.20 1.34
C LEU A 136 -3.20 -12.47 1.15
N HIS A 137 -3.66 -11.72 2.16
CA HIS A 137 -4.83 -10.88 2.04
C HIS A 137 -4.65 -9.79 0.96
N ALA A 138 -3.50 -9.13 0.93
CA ALA A 138 -3.16 -8.17 -0.13
C ALA A 138 -3.21 -8.82 -1.53
N SER A 139 -2.63 -10.01 -1.69
CA SER A 139 -2.68 -10.75 -2.96
C SER A 139 -4.10 -11.16 -3.36
N ASN A 140 -4.97 -11.43 -2.40
CA ASN A 140 -6.37 -11.74 -2.68
C ASN A 140 -7.19 -10.49 -3.04
N LEU A 141 -6.84 -9.34 -2.46
CA LEU A 141 -7.44 -8.04 -2.78
C LEU A 141 -7.08 -7.58 -4.19
N PHE A 142 -5.84 -7.82 -4.62
CA PHE A 142 -5.33 -7.47 -5.95
C PHE A 142 -5.19 -8.73 -6.82
N ARG A 143 -6.29 -9.14 -7.49
CA ARG A 143 -6.32 -10.39 -8.27
C ARG A 143 -5.45 -10.40 -9.52
N ASP A 144 -5.25 -9.24 -10.14
CA ASP A 144 -4.52 -9.11 -11.40
C ASP A 144 -3.16 -8.42 -11.19
N ALA A 145 -3.18 -7.10 -11.04
CA ALA A 145 -1.98 -6.29 -10.82
C ALA A 145 -1.86 -5.91 -9.34
N VAL A 146 -0.72 -6.25 -8.73
CA VAL A 146 -0.44 -5.96 -7.33
C VAL A 146 0.54 -4.79 -7.26
N PRO A 147 0.20 -3.65 -6.62
CA PRO A 147 1.18 -2.61 -6.34
C PRO A 147 2.33 -3.17 -5.48
N PRO A 148 3.53 -2.56 -5.50
CA PRO A 148 4.63 -2.99 -4.63
C PRO A 148 4.18 -3.11 -3.17
N ILE A 149 4.49 -4.24 -2.53
CA ILE A 149 4.13 -4.51 -1.13
C ILE A 149 5.35 -4.26 -0.25
N VAL A 150 5.18 -3.43 0.76
CA VAL A 150 6.13 -3.19 1.85
C VAL A 150 5.52 -3.78 3.12
N SER A 151 6.14 -4.82 3.68
CA SER A 151 5.60 -5.53 4.85
C SER A 151 6.45 -5.31 6.09
N PHE A 152 5.80 -5.00 7.20
CA PHE A 152 6.38 -4.88 8.54
C PHE A 152 5.88 -6.02 9.41
N ASN A 153 6.79 -6.91 9.79
CA ASN A 153 6.45 -8.03 10.65
C ASN A 153 6.28 -7.56 12.10
N LEU A 154 5.03 -7.48 12.57
CA LEU A 154 4.66 -7.01 13.91
C LEU A 154 3.99 -8.12 14.74
N GLY A 155 4.26 -9.40 14.43
CA GLY A 155 3.74 -10.58 15.14
C GLY A 155 4.80 -11.67 15.34
N SER A 156 4.37 -12.91 15.63
CA SER A 156 5.26 -14.07 15.63
C SER A 156 5.84 -14.29 14.21
N LEU A 157 7.15 -14.53 14.09
CA LEU A 157 7.87 -14.67 12.81
C LEU A 157 7.08 -15.48 11.77
N GLY A 158 6.57 -14.80 10.74
CA GLY A 158 6.04 -15.38 9.51
C GLY A 158 7.16 -15.62 8.50
N PHE A 159 6.98 -16.62 7.65
CA PHE A 159 7.97 -17.15 6.70
C PHE A 159 8.19 -16.24 5.48
N LEU A 160 7.24 -15.34 5.16
CA LEU A 160 7.33 -14.42 4.01
C LEU A 160 7.98 -13.08 4.34
N THR A 161 8.14 -12.76 5.63
CA THR A 161 8.95 -11.62 6.08
C THR A 161 10.36 -12.09 6.39
N SER A 162 11.25 -12.05 5.40
CA SER A 162 12.68 -12.32 5.64
C SER A 162 13.26 -11.23 6.55
N HIS A 163 13.58 -11.58 7.79
CA HIS A 163 14.55 -10.83 8.58
C HIS A 163 15.95 -11.30 8.19
N SER A 164 16.81 -10.39 7.74
CA SER A 164 18.26 -10.58 7.83
C SER A 164 18.71 -10.27 9.25
#